data_AF-A1ZHR0-F1
#
_entry.id   AF-A1ZHR0-F1
#
_cell.length_a   1.000
_cell.length_b   1.000
_cell.length_c   1.000
_cell.angle_alpha   90.00
_cell.angle_beta   90.00
_cell.angle_gamma   90.00
#
_symmetry.space_group_name_H-M   'P 1'
#
loop_
_entity.id
_entity.type
_entity.pdbx_description
1 polymer ?
#
loop_
_entity_poly.entity_id
_entity_poly.type
_entity_poly.pdbx_seq_one_letter_code
_entity_poly.pdbx_strand_id
1 'polypeptide(L)'
;MNFNFEDLATHYLHNEQLIKYDQIIQLLNNEEKFTRKSLQKSYKIFVKALQNLQNYLENTQEYYTSGNNCRGGYWEITYDIFATLNRECPNEMKIIYSARSEEFSKNHVRIYWEGTQTLPESLIVEFKNWA
;
A
#
# COMPACT_ATOMS: atom_id res chain seq x y z
N MET A 1 57.17 -11.68 -13.91
CA MET A 1 56.14 -12.08 -12.93
C MET A 1 55.64 -13.45 -13.36
N ASN A 2 55.87 -14.50 -12.57
CA ASN A 2 55.28 -15.82 -12.82
C ASN A 2 54.02 -15.91 -11.98
N PHE A 3 52.85 -15.98 -12.63
CA PHE A 3 51.59 -16.28 -11.97
C PHE A 3 51.52 -17.78 -11.75
N ASN A 4 51.24 -18.20 -10.52
CA ASN A 4 51.00 -19.60 -10.23
C ASN A 4 49.52 -19.97 -10.54
N PHE A 5 49.21 -21.26 -10.57
CA PHE A 5 47.86 -21.73 -10.86
C PHE A 5 46.82 -21.25 -9.83
N GLU A 6 47.20 -21.15 -8.55
CA GLU A 6 46.32 -20.67 -7.47
C GLU A 6 45.96 -19.19 -7.63
N ASP A 7 46.89 -18.35 -8.11
CA ASP A 7 46.66 -16.94 -8.41
C ASP A 7 45.60 -16.79 -9.50
N LEU A 8 45.69 -17.62 -10.55
CA LEU A 8 44.76 -17.63 -11.67
C LEU A 8 43.37 -18.14 -11.25
N ALA A 9 43.31 -19.21 -10.45
CA ALA A 9 42.07 -19.76 -9.91
C ALA A 9 41.37 -18.76 -8.98
N THR A 10 42.13 -18.08 -8.11
CA THR A 10 41.61 -17.05 -7.20
C THR A 10 41.06 -15.85 -7.97
N HIS A 11 41.78 -15.37 -8.99
CA HIS A 11 41.32 -14.29 -9.85
C HIS A 11 40.03 -14.67 -10.62
N TYR A 12 39.94 -15.89 -11.14
CA TYR A 12 38.75 -16.37 -11.83
C TYR A 12 37.54 -16.45 -10.88
N LEU A 13 37.71 -17.05 -9.69
CA LEU A 13 36.66 -17.15 -8.69
C LEU A 13 36.18 -15.77 -8.24
N HIS A 14 37.09 -14.82 -8.04
CA HIS A 14 36.76 -13.44 -7.68
C HIS A 14 35.91 -12.76 -8.76
N ASN A 15 36.28 -12.91 -10.04
CA ASN A 15 35.51 -12.35 -11.14
C ASN A 15 34.10 -12.96 -11.25
N GLU A 16 33.96 -14.28 -11.04
CA GLU A 16 32.63 -14.89 -11.00
C GLU A 16 31.78 -14.34 -9.84
N GLN A 17 32.38 -14.07 -8.68
CA GLN A 17 31.68 -13.44 -7.57
C GLN A 17 31.22 -12.03 -7.90
N LEU A 18 32.07 -11.21 -8.53
CA LEU A 18 31.71 -9.85 -8.98
C LEU A 18 30.53 -9.87 -9.96
N ILE A 19 30.55 -10.77 -10.95
CA ILE A 19 29.43 -10.94 -11.89
C ILE A 19 28.12 -11.28 -11.16
N LYS A 20 28.19 -12.18 -10.17
CA LYS A 20 27.01 -12.53 -9.36
C LYS A 20 26.51 -11.35 -8.53
N TYR A 21 27.40 -10.54 -7.96
CA TYR A 21 27.01 -9.33 -7.24
C TYR A 21 26.32 -8.32 -8.15
N ASP A 22 26.83 -8.09 -9.36
CA ASP A 22 26.20 -7.19 -10.33
C ASP A 22 24.80 -7.67 -10.72
N GLN A 23 24.61 -8.97 -10.92
CA GLN A 23 23.29 -9.57 -11.19
C GLN A 23 22.32 -9.35 -10.01
N ILE A 24 22.77 -9.55 -8.76
CA ILE A 24 21.96 -9.32 -7.57
C ILE A 24 21.56 -7.84 -7.46
N ILE A 25 22.48 -6.91 -7.69
CA ILE A 25 22.21 -5.47 -7.67
C ILE A 25 21.14 -5.10 -8.71
N GLN A 26 21.23 -5.66 -9.92
CA GLN A 26 20.21 -5.45 -10.96
C GLN A 26 18.83 -5.98 -10.54
N LEU A 27 18.76 -7.16 -9.93
CA LEU A 27 17.51 -7.73 -9.43
C LEU A 27 16.90 -6.84 -8.33
N LEU A 28 17.70 -6.39 -7.37
CA LEU A 28 17.25 -5.50 -6.29
C LEU A 28 16.70 -4.19 -6.83
N ASN A 29 17.39 -3.58 -7.80
CA ASN A 29 16.93 -2.34 -8.44
C ASN A 29 15.59 -2.52 -9.18
N ASN A 30 15.39 -3.68 -9.81
CA ASN A 30 14.13 -4.00 -10.49
C ASN A 30 12.97 -4.20 -9.49
N GLU A 31 13.21 -4.91 -8.38
CA GLU A 31 12.25 -5.11 -7.30
C GLU A 31 11.85 -3.79 -6.63
N GLU A 32 12.82 -2.91 -6.34
CA GLU A 32 12.56 -1.59 -5.78
C GLU A 32 11.68 -0.75 -6.73
N LYS A 33 12.01 -0.74 -8.02
CA LYS A 33 11.26 -0.02 -9.04
C LYS A 33 9.83 -0.56 -9.20
N PHE A 34 9.64 -1.87 -9.12
CA PHE A 34 8.32 -2.50 -9.17
C PHE A 34 7.49 -2.12 -7.94
N THR A 35 8.07 -2.29 -6.75
CA THR A 35 7.43 -1.97 -5.46
C THR A 35 7.01 -0.51 -5.40
N ARG A 36 7.90 0.42 -5.80
CA ARG A 36 7.62 1.86 -5.82
C ARG A 36 6.44 2.21 -6.73
N LYS A 37 6.36 1.60 -7.92
CA LYS A 37 5.24 1.82 -8.84
C LYS A 37 3.92 1.28 -8.27
N SER A 38 3.96 0.12 -7.62
CA SER A 38 2.78 -0.48 -6.98
C SER A 38 2.26 0.39 -5.82
N LEU A 39 3.16 0.86 -4.96
CA LEU A 39 2.84 1.76 -3.85
C LEU A 39 2.21 3.07 -4.35
N GLN A 40 2.79 3.69 -5.39
CA GLN A 40 2.25 4.92 -5.97
C GLN A 40 0.84 4.75 -6.52
N LYS A 41 0.55 3.64 -7.20
CA LYS A 41 -0.80 3.35 -7.70
C LYS A 41 -1.78 3.07 -6.57
N SER A 42 -1.36 2.26 -5.60
CA SER A 42 -2.16 1.94 -4.41
C SER A 42 -2.58 3.22 -3.69
N TYR A 43 -1.63 4.13 -3.46
CA TYR A 43 -1.87 5.39 -2.80
C TYR A 43 -2.90 6.26 -3.53
N LYS A 44 -2.81 6.37 -4.86
CA LYS A 44 -3.80 7.14 -5.66
C LYS A 44 -5.21 6.59 -5.54
N ILE A 45 -5.36 5.27 -5.66
CA ILE A 45 -6.66 4.59 -5.54
C ILE A 45 -7.23 4.79 -4.13
N PHE A 46 -6.39 4.62 -3.11
CA PHE A 46 -6.79 4.76 -1.71
C PHE A 46 -7.23 6.19 -1.37
N VAL A 47 -6.46 7.21 -1.77
CA VAL A 47 -6.82 8.62 -1.56
C VAL A 47 -8.15 8.97 -2.24
N LYS A 48 -8.38 8.46 -3.46
CA LYS A 48 -9.65 8.72 -4.15
C LYS A 48 -10.83 8.05 -3.45
N ALA A 49 -10.67 6.83 -2.97
CA ALA A 49 -11.71 6.16 -2.20
C ALA A 49 -12.06 6.94 -0.93
N LEU A 50 -11.05 7.44 -0.21
CA LEU A 50 -11.24 8.30 0.96
C LEU A 50 -11.97 9.60 0.59
N GLN A 51 -11.56 10.29 -0.47
CA GLN A 51 -12.22 11.52 -0.92
C GLN A 51 -13.69 11.28 -1.26
N ASN A 52 -14.01 10.18 -1.92
CA ASN A 52 -15.39 9.81 -2.24
C ASN A 52 -16.21 9.56 -0.97
N LEU A 53 -15.66 8.81 0.01
CA LEU A 53 -16.32 8.57 1.29
C LEU A 53 -16.53 9.86 2.09
N GLN A 54 -15.53 10.74 2.11
CA GLN A 54 -15.65 12.04 2.77
C GLN A 54 -16.77 12.87 2.12
N ASN A 55 -16.77 12.98 0.79
CA ASN A 55 -17.82 13.70 0.06
C ASN A 55 -19.21 13.10 0.34
N TYR A 56 -19.32 11.78 0.45
CA TYR A 56 -20.59 11.13 0.80
C TYR A 56 -21.06 11.55 2.20
N LEU A 57 -20.20 11.42 3.21
CA LEU A 57 -20.51 11.78 4.60
C LEU A 57 -20.90 13.25 4.76
N GLU A 58 -20.19 14.15 4.07
CA GLU A 58 -20.49 15.58 4.06
C GLU A 58 -21.86 15.87 3.41
N ASN A 59 -22.21 15.17 2.33
CA ASN A 59 -23.49 15.34 1.64
C ASN A 59 -24.68 14.77 2.42
N THR A 60 -24.49 13.64 3.13
CA THR A 60 -25.54 13.03 3.94
C THR A 60 -25.71 13.69 5.32
N GLN A 61 -24.87 14.67 5.65
CA GLN A 61 -24.78 15.30 6.98
C GLN A 61 -24.58 14.27 8.11
N GLU A 62 -23.99 13.12 7.79
CA GLU A 62 -23.70 12.09 8.77
C GLU A 62 -22.52 12.53 9.63
N TYR A 63 -22.74 12.60 10.94
CA TYR A 63 -21.72 13.07 11.86
C TYR A 63 -20.66 11.98 12.09
N TYR A 64 -19.40 12.36 11.92
CA TYR A 64 -18.25 11.55 12.27
C TYR A 64 -17.27 12.39 13.10
N THR A 65 -16.56 11.76 14.02
CA THR A 65 -15.49 12.42 14.76
C THR A 65 -14.16 12.13 14.08
N SER A 66 -13.34 13.15 13.88
CA SER A 66 -11.98 12.99 13.33
C SER A 66 -10.95 13.09 14.46
N GLY A 67 -9.97 12.19 14.46
CA GLY A 67 -8.86 12.22 15.41
C GLY A 67 -7.54 11.79 14.78
N ASN A 68 -6.49 11.76 15.58
CA ASN A 68 -5.18 11.26 15.19
C ASN A 68 -4.59 10.39 16.31
N ASN A 69 -3.90 9.32 15.96
CA ASN A 69 -3.17 8.47 16.90
C ASN A 69 -1.87 7.94 16.28
N CYS A 70 -1.22 6.97 16.92
CA CYS A 70 0.03 6.39 16.42
C CYS A 70 -0.09 5.64 15.08
N ARG A 71 -1.31 5.37 14.60
CA ARG A 71 -1.61 4.78 13.28
C ARG A 71 -1.98 5.83 12.23
N GLY A 72 -1.99 7.11 12.61
CA GLY A 72 -2.36 8.22 11.74
C GLY A 72 -3.76 8.76 12.00
N GLY A 73 -4.21 9.64 11.11
CA GLY A 73 -5.55 10.22 11.18
C GLY A 73 -6.67 9.20 10.92
N TYR A 74 -7.78 9.33 11.64
CA TYR A 74 -8.95 8.45 11.54
C TYR A 74 -10.30 9.16 11.65
N TRP A 75 -11.31 8.62 10.95
CA TRP A 75 -12.72 8.94 11.12
C TRP A 75 -13.35 7.90 12.01
N GLU A 76 -13.99 8.33 13.07
CA GLU A 76 -14.77 7.50 13.97
C GLU A 76 -16.25 7.67 13.64
N ILE A 77 -16.85 6.58 13.18
CA ILE A 77 -18.23 6.50 12.70
C ILE A 77 -19.01 5.44 13.47
N THR A 78 -20.31 5.62 13.58
CA THR A 78 -21.20 4.62 14.20
C THR A 78 -21.36 3.41 13.28
N TYR A 79 -21.81 2.29 13.86
CA TYR A 79 -22.11 1.09 13.07
C TYR A 79 -23.20 1.29 12.02
N ASP A 80 -24.16 2.18 12.28
CA ASP A 80 -25.22 2.50 11.33
C ASP A 80 -24.68 3.20 10.09
N ILE A 81 -23.84 4.23 10.28
CA ILE A 81 -23.13 4.94 9.21
C ILE A 81 -22.25 3.95 8.44
N PHE A 82 -21.50 3.10 9.15
CA PHE A 82 -20.66 2.08 8.53
C PHE A 82 -21.47 1.11 7.66
N ALA A 83 -22.66 0.70 8.09
CA ALA A 83 -23.56 -0.14 7.31
C ALA A 83 -24.11 0.59 6.07
N THR A 84 -24.41 1.89 6.18
CA THR A 84 -24.81 2.74 5.05
C THR A 84 -23.70 2.84 4.01
N LEU A 85 -22.46 3.14 4.43
CA LEU A 85 -21.29 3.21 3.53
C LEU A 85 -21.05 1.90 2.79
N ASN A 86 -21.22 0.76 3.47
CA ASN A 86 -21.10 -0.56 2.83
C ASN A 86 -22.16 -0.82 1.75
N ARG A 87 -23.34 -0.23 1.89
CA ARG A 87 -24.44 -0.38 0.92
C ARG A 87 -24.29 0.57 -0.24
N GLU A 88 -23.92 1.83 0.03
CA GLU A 88 -23.96 2.91 -0.96
C GLU A 88 -22.62 3.16 -1.65
N CYS A 89 -21.50 2.87 -0.97
CA CYS A 89 -20.14 3.04 -1.50
C CYS A 89 -19.34 1.71 -1.45
N PRO A 90 -19.82 0.63 -2.11
CA PRO A 90 -19.23 -0.70 -1.95
C PRO A 90 -17.80 -0.80 -2.49
N ASN A 91 -17.47 -0.03 -3.53
CA ASN A 91 -16.14 -0.05 -4.15
C ASN A 91 -15.10 0.62 -3.25
N GLU A 92 -15.45 1.78 -2.68
CA GLU A 92 -14.62 2.49 -1.71
C GLU A 92 -14.40 1.63 -0.47
N MET A 93 -15.46 1.04 0.08
CA MET A 93 -15.36 0.16 1.24
C MET A 93 -14.50 -1.08 0.96
N LYS A 94 -14.61 -1.67 -0.23
CA LYS A 94 -13.73 -2.78 -0.66
C LYS A 94 -12.24 -2.39 -0.61
N ILE A 95 -11.91 -1.17 -1.00
CA ILE A 95 -10.54 -0.63 -0.92
C ILE A 95 -10.12 -0.46 0.55
N ILE A 96 -10.98 0.15 1.38
CA ILE A 96 -10.73 0.35 2.82
C ILE A 96 -10.45 -0.98 3.54
N TYR A 97 -11.31 -2.00 3.35
CA TYR A 97 -11.11 -3.33 3.92
C TYR A 97 -9.79 -3.98 3.50
N SER A 98 -9.43 -3.81 2.22
CA SER A 98 -8.20 -4.41 1.70
C SER A 98 -6.93 -3.77 2.26
N ALA A 99 -7.04 -2.50 2.68
CA ALA A 99 -5.93 -1.76 3.25
C ALA A 99 -5.71 -2.12 4.73
N ARG A 100 -6.68 -2.74 5.42
CA ARG A 100 -6.70 -2.88 6.90
C ARG A 100 -6.66 -1.51 7.57
N SER A 101 -7.40 -0.57 6.99
CA SER A 101 -7.51 0.77 7.53
C SER A 101 -8.69 0.90 8.50
N GLU A 102 -9.24 -0.20 9.02
CA GLU A 102 -10.35 -0.20 9.95
C GLU A 102 -10.00 -0.75 11.35
N GLU A 103 -10.60 -0.16 12.38
CA GLU A 103 -10.56 -0.68 13.75
C GLU A 103 -11.98 -0.70 14.33
N PHE A 104 -12.39 -1.87 14.79
CA PHE A 104 -13.70 -2.08 15.39
C PHE A 104 -13.62 -1.88 16.91
N SER A 105 -14.42 -0.96 17.42
CA SER A 105 -14.62 -0.72 18.84
C SER A 105 -16.04 -1.12 19.25
N LYS A 106 -16.36 -1.02 20.55
CA LYS A 106 -17.65 -1.51 21.06
C LYS A 106 -18.88 -0.84 20.41
N ASN A 107 -18.78 0.44 20.07
CA ASN A 107 -19.90 1.24 19.56
C ASN A 107 -19.62 1.93 18.21
N HIS A 108 -18.39 1.85 17.72
CA HIS A 108 -17.93 2.63 16.58
C HIS A 108 -16.88 1.87 15.78
N VAL A 109 -16.71 2.30 14.53
CA VAL A 109 -15.65 1.86 13.64
C VAL A 109 -14.77 3.06 13.33
N ARG A 110 -13.45 2.86 13.39
CA ARG A 110 -12.48 3.86 12.95
C ARG A 110 -11.97 3.51 11.57
N ILE A 111 -12.06 4.44 10.62
CA ILE A 111 -11.45 4.34 9.29
C ILE A 111 -10.22 5.26 9.27
N TYR A 112 -9.04 4.68 9.12
CA TYR A 112 -7.75 5.35 9.04
C TYR A 112 -7.47 5.82 7.61
N TRP A 113 -6.88 7.02 7.46
CA TRP A 113 -6.52 7.56 6.15
C TRP A 113 -5.01 7.75 5.94
N GLU A 114 -4.21 7.68 7.00
CA GLU A 114 -2.74 7.73 6.92
C GLU A 114 -2.16 6.32 7.05
N GLY A 115 -2.40 5.48 6.05
CA GLY A 115 -1.82 4.15 5.95
C GLY A 115 -0.74 4.10 4.87
N THR A 116 0.49 3.76 5.22
CA THR A 116 1.52 3.27 4.29
C THR A 116 1.16 1.87 3.78
N GLN A 117 -0.05 1.73 3.22
CA GLN A 117 -0.66 0.45 2.91
C GLN A 117 -0.69 0.22 1.40
N THR A 118 -0.07 -0.87 0.96
CA THR A 118 -0.14 -1.32 -0.43
C THR A 118 -1.41 -2.11 -0.64
N LEU A 119 -2.16 -1.78 -1.70
CA LEU A 119 -3.30 -2.57 -2.11
C LEU A 119 -2.81 -3.87 -2.77
N PRO A 120 -3.56 -4.97 -2.64
CA PRO A 120 -3.33 -6.18 -3.42
C PRO A 120 -3.30 -5.89 -4.92
N GLU A 121 -2.43 -6.58 -5.66
CA GLU A 121 -2.27 -6.34 -7.11
C GLU A 121 -3.56 -6.53 -7.91
N SER A 122 -4.41 -7.48 -7.51
CA SER A 122 -5.74 -7.70 -8.09
C SER A 122 -6.62 -6.44 -8.04
N LEU A 123 -6.61 -5.73 -6.91
CA LEU A 123 -7.36 -4.49 -6.72
C LEU A 123 -6.74 -3.32 -7.46
N ILE A 124 -5.41 -3.27 -7.57
CA ILE A 124 -4.73 -2.25 -8.38
C ILE A 124 -5.12 -2.38 -9.85
N VAL A 125 -5.26 -3.62 -10.35
CA VAL A 125 -5.71 -3.88 -11.73
C VAL A 125 -7.18 -3.51 -11.91
N GLU A 126 -8.04 -3.94 -10.99
CA GLU A 126 -9.48 -3.66 -11.01
C GLU A 126 -9.77 -2.15 -11.01
N PHE A 127 -9.09 -1.39 -10.14
CA PHE A 127 -9.27 0.05 -9.97
C PHE A 127 -8.24 0.88 -10.74
N LYS A 128 -7.57 0.31 -11.76
CA LYS A 128 -6.55 1.02 -12.54
C LYS A 128 -7.09 2.30 -13.20
N ASN A 129 -8.36 2.30 -13.61
CA ASN A 129 -9.02 3.43 -14.27
C ASN A 129 -9.66 4.41 -13.27
N TRP A 130 -9.63 4.10 -11.97
CA TRP A 130 -10.05 5.04 -10.94
C TRP A 130 -8.95 6.04 -10.60
N ALA A 131 -7.68 5.70 -10.79
CA ALA A 131 -6.54 6.55 -10.44
C ALA A 131 -6.44 7.85 -11.24
#